data_AF-X0URP7-F1
#
_entry.id   AF-X0URP7-F1
#
_cell.length_a   1.000
_cell.length_b   1.000
_cell.length_c   1.000
_cell.angle_alpha   90.00
_cell.angle_beta   90.00
_cell.angle_gamma   90.00
#
_symmetry.space_group_name_H-M   'P 1'
#
loop_
_entity.id
_entity.type
_entity.pdbx_description
1 polymer ?
#
loop_
_entity_poly.entity_id
_entity_poly.type
_entity_poly.pdbx_seq_one_letter_code
_entity_poly.pdbx_strand_id
1 'polypeptide(L)'
;MSKGEILEISDYALRLEEHFKKPQDIEFGVEHGKIYILQSRPITTKAKEKRRVLSGNIILQGLGASPGIGVGVVRIVKDMSDLSKIKKGEVLVTEMTNPDMVVSMQKSVAIVTDEGGMTSHASIVSREMGIPAVVGVGEATSVLKDGMKITVDGSNGKIYEGQVAETSFAEIKPVVETKLKLKVISDLPEAAERIAESKIDAVGLLRLEGIIASFGKHPLYYEKQGELKKYTELLKEGIYKISKYFNGVWIRSSDLR
;
A
#
# COMPACT_ATOMS: atom_id res chain seq x y z
N MET A 1 -6.12 27.01 26.54
CA MET A 1 -6.98 27.84 25.69
C MET A 1 -8.43 27.65 26.09
N SER A 2 -9.20 28.72 26.13
CA SER A 2 -10.65 28.70 26.31
C SER A 2 -11.36 28.26 25.03
N LYS A 3 -12.62 27.86 25.15
CA LYS A 3 -13.47 27.56 23.99
C LYS A 3 -13.59 28.74 23.02
N GLY A 4 -13.57 29.97 23.55
CA GLY A 4 -13.60 31.19 22.74
C GLY A 4 -12.33 31.36 21.91
N GLU A 5 -11.15 31.14 22.51
CA GLU A 5 -9.86 31.24 21.81
C GLU A 5 -9.74 30.16 20.71
N ILE A 6 -10.30 28.96 20.92
CA ILE A 6 -10.31 27.90 19.90
C ILE A 6 -11.18 28.29 18.70
N LEU A 7 -12.33 28.93 18.94
CA LEU A 7 -13.20 29.40 17.87
C LEU A 7 -12.55 30.55 17.09
N GLU A 8 -11.90 31.47 17.79
CA GLU A 8 -11.21 32.60 17.18
C GLU A 8 -10.04 32.15 16.28
N ILE A 9 -9.22 31.20 16.74
CA ILE A 9 -8.15 30.69 15.87
C ILE A 9 -8.67 29.88 14.68
N SER A 10 -9.80 29.19 14.85
CA SER A 10 -10.44 28.46 13.75
C SER A 10 -10.96 29.44 12.67
N ASP A 11 -11.51 30.58 13.08
CA ASP A 11 -11.88 31.67 12.15
C ASP A 11 -10.65 32.19 11.38
N TYR A 12 -9.54 32.45 12.07
CA TYR A 12 -8.30 32.86 11.39
C TYR A 12 -7.79 31.82 10.40
N ALA A 13 -7.82 30.52 10.75
CA ALA A 13 -7.42 29.45 9.85
C ALA A 13 -8.28 29.41 8.57
N LEU A 14 -9.61 29.52 8.70
CA LEU A 14 -10.54 29.53 7.57
C LEU A 14 -10.32 30.75 6.67
N ARG A 15 -10.13 31.94 7.25
CA ARG A 15 -9.88 33.17 6.50
C ARG A 15 -8.55 33.13 5.76
N LEU A 16 -7.51 32.55 6.36
CA LEU A 16 -6.21 32.38 5.72
C LEU A 16 -6.30 31.38 4.55
N GLU A 17 -7.02 30.26 4.72
CA GLU A 17 -7.27 29.32 3.64
C GLU A 17 -8.08 29.95 2.49
N GLU A 18 -9.12 30.72 2.82
CA GLU A 18 -9.93 31.45 1.84
C GLU A 18 -9.11 32.50 1.09
N HIS A 19 -8.21 33.20 1.78
CA HIS A 19 -7.36 34.22 1.17
C HIS A 19 -6.31 33.61 0.23
N PHE A 20 -5.58 32.60 0.70
CA PHE A 20 -4.47 31.99 -0.05
C PHE A 20 -4.93 30.88 -1.03
N LYS A 21 -6.22 30.52 -1.02
CA LYS A 21 -6.82 29.45 -1.85
C LYS A 21 -6.11 28.11 -1.75
N LYS A 22 -5.42 27.87 -0.62
CA LYS A 22 -4.64 26.69 -0.31
C LYS A 22 -4.65 26.46 1.20
N PRO A 23 -4.63 25.20 1.68
CA PRO A 23 -4.45 24.91 3.09
C PRO A 23 -3.19 25.57 3.64
N GLN A 24 -3.30 26.22 4.81
CA GLN A 24 -2.20 26.93 5.46
C GLN A 24 -1.75 26.19 6.72
N ASP A 25 -0.45 26.09 6.90
CA ASP A 25 0.22 25.78 8.16
C ASP A 25 0.41 27.10 8.91
N ILE A 26 -0.16 27.23 10.11
CA ILE A 26 -0.18 28.46 10.88
C ILE A 26 0.54 28.28 12.22
N GLU A 27 1.39 29.23 12.56
CA GLU A 27 1.98 29.35 13.90
C GLU A 27 1.36 30.58 14.58
N PHE A 28 1.00 30.45 15.85
CA PHE A 28 0.32 31.50 16.60
C PHE A 28 0.84 31.58 18.03
N GLY A 29 0.78 32.79 18.59
CA GLY A 29 1.02 33.07 19.99
C GLY A 29 -0.26 33.56 20.67
N VAL A 30 -0.39 33.33 21.97
CA VAL A 30 -1.47 33.86 22.79
C VAL A 30 -0.86 34.69 23.91
N GLU A 31 -1.24 35.96 24.01
CA GLU A 31 -0.77 36.87 25.05
C GLU A 31 -1.95 37.66 25.60
N HIS A 32 -2.13 37.66 26.93
CA HIS A 32 -3.23 38.34 27.61
C HIS A 32 -4.64 38.02 27.04
N GLY A 33 -4.86 36.78 26.61
CA GLY A 33 -6.14 36.34 26.03
C GLY A 33 -6.39 36.81 24.60
N LYS A 34 -5.36 37.35 23.93
CA LYS A 34 -5.41 37.75 22.52
C LYS A 34 -4.52 36.85 21.67
N ILE A 35 -5.03 36.44 20.52
CA ILE A 35 -4.34 35.55 19.58
C ILE A 35 -3.61 36.38 18.53
N TYR A 36 -2.37 36.00 18.23
CA TYR A 36 -1.52 36.60 17.20
C TYR A 36 -1.05 35.52 16.24
N ILE A 37 -1.29 35.69 14.93
CA ILE A 37 -0.69 34.83 13.91
C ILE A 37 0.76 35.28 13.67
N LEU A 38 1.71 34.38 13.92
CA LEU A 38 3.14 34.64 13.81
C LEU A 38 3.68 34.22 12.44
N GLN A 39 3.11 33.15 11.87
CA GLN A 39 3.48 32.64 10.55
C GLN A 39 2.27 31.99 9.88
N SER A 40 2.15 32.16 8.56
CA SER A 40 1.26 31.38 7.71
C SER A 40 2.02 31.00 6.45
N ARG A 41 2.02 29.71 6.11
CA ARG A 41 2.64 29.22 4.87
C ARG A 41 1.78 28.13 4.24
N PRO A 42 1.76 28.00 2.90
CA PRO A 42 1.01 26.94 2.25
C PRO A 42 1.56 25.57 2.65
N ILE A 43 0.66 24.64 2.94
CA ILE A 43 1.02 23.23 3.12
C ILE A 43 1.48 22.69 1.77
N THR A 44 2.79 22.62 1.57
CA THR A 44 3.42 22.10 0.34
C THR A 44 3.52 20.57 0.35
N THR A 45 3.56 20.00 1.54
CA THR A 45 3.50 18.56 1.78
C THR A 45 2.04 18.14 1.77
N LYS A 46 1.48 17.82 0.60
CA LYS A 46 0.38 16.87 0.61
C LYS A 46 0.96 15.59 1.19
N ALA A 47 0.67 15.29 2.46
CA ALA A 47 0.60 13.92 2.91
C ALA A 47 -0.52 13.28 2.06
N LYS A 48 -0.20 12.95 0.80
CA LYS A 48 -0.90 11.86 0.15
C LYS A 48 -0.63 10.72 1.11
N GLU A 49 -1.65 10.30 1.85
CA GLU A 49 -1.70 8.93 2.32
C GLU A 49 -1.34 8.10 1.09
N LYS A 50 -0.10 7.64 1.03
CA LYS A 50 0.31 6.70 -0.01
C LYS A 50 -0.55 5.50 0.32
N ARG A 51 -1.68 5.35 -0.38
CA ARG A 51 -2.45 4.11 -0.41
C ARG A 51 -1.45 3.05 -0.86
N ARG A 52 -0.87 2.36 0.11
CA ARG A 52 0.03 1.24 -0.13
C ARG A 52 -0.89 0.15 -0.65
N VAL A 53 -0.81 -0.10 -1.95
CA VAL A 53 -1.52 -1.22 -2.57
C VAL A 53 -0.55 -2.38 -2.53
N LEU A 54 -0.85 -3.38 -1.71
CA LEU A 54 -0.09 -4.62 -1.73
C LEU A 54 -0.54 -5.45 -2.93
N SER A 55 0.42 -5.99 -3.68
CA SER A 55 0.15 -6.92 -4.77
C SER A 55 0.28 -8.36 -4.25
N GLY A 56 -0.79 -9.14 -4.36
CA GLY A 56 -0.81 -10.54 -3.90
C GLY A 56 -2.22 -11.12 -3.85
N ASN A 57 -2.29 -12.43 -3.58
CA ASN A 57 -3.56 -13.14 -3.45
C ASN A 57 -4.24 -12.75 -2.14
N ILE A 58 -5.43 -12.13 -2.21
CA ILE A 58 -6.23 -11.79 -1.03
C ILE A 58 -6.98 -13.05 -0.60
N ILE A 59 -6.74 -13.50 0.63
CA ILE A 59 -7.43 -14.67 1.20
C ILE A 59 -8.73 -14.23 1.88
N LEU A 60 -8.67 -13.11 2.61
CA LEU A 60 -9.76 -12.62 3.45
C LEU A 60 -9.81 -11.10 3.48
N GLN A 61 -10.98 -10.55 3.78
CA GLN A 61 -11.19 -9.12 3.92
C GLN A 61 -12.14 -8.82 5.08
N GLY A 62 -11.85 -7.74 5.80
CA GLY A 62 -12.68 -7.22 6.89
C GLY A 62 -12.53 -5.71 7.00
N LEU A 63 -12.75 -5.18 8.20
CA LEU A 63 -12.60 -3.77 8.50
C LEU A 63 -11.17 -3.45 8.92
N GLY A 64 -10.52 -2.51 8.22
CA GLY A 64 -9.22 -1.97 8.61
C GLY A 64 -9.34 -1.19 9.92
N ALA A 65 -9.00 -1.83 11.04
CA ALA A 65 -9.18 -1.26 12.37
C ALA A 65 -8.02 -0.35 12.75
N SER A 66 -6.79 -0.79 12.52
CA SER A 66 -5.57 -0.06 12.88
C SER A 66 -4.60 -0.07 11.71
N PRO A 67 -4.09 1.09 11.27
CA PRO A 67 -3.30 1.20 10.06
C PRO A 67 -1.92 0.53 10.18
N GLY A 68 -1.35 0.16 9.03
CA GLY A 68 -0.02 -0.44 8.92
C GLY A 68 -0.03 -1.80 8.25
N ILE A 69 1.16 -2.37 8.07
CA ILE A 69 1.37 -3.68 7.42
C ILE A 69 2.13 -4.58 8.40
N GLY A 70 1.54 -5.72 8.73
CA GLY A 70 2.18 -6.75 9.54
C GLY A 70 2.36 -8.04 8.73
N VAL A 71 3.58 -8.59 8.73
CA VAL A 71 3.89 -9.87 8.08
C VAL A 71 4.34 -10.84 9.14
N GLY A 72 3.65 -11.97 9.27
CA GLY A 72 3.96 -12.94 10.31
C GLY A 72 3.34 -14.30 10.06
N VAL A 73 3.69 -15.23 10.94
CA VAL A 73 3.08 -16.56 10.98
C VAL A 73 1.79 -16.48 11.78
N VAL A 74 0.71 -17.06 11.27
CA VAL A 74 -0.60 -17.16 11.92
C VAL A 74 -0.47 -18.00 13.18
N ARG A 75 -0.98 -17.43 14.28
CA ARG A 75 -1.24 -18.12 15.53
C ARG A 75 -2.72 -17.95 15.91
N ILE A 76 -3.48 -19.03 15.85
CA ILE A 76 -4.89 -19.03 16.22
C ILE A 76 -5.00 -19.20 17.73
N VAL A 77 -5.77 -18.32 18.37
CA VAL A 77 -6.03 -18.34 19.81
C VAL A 77 -7.52 -18.53 20.03
N LYS A 78 -7.90 -19.67 20.62
CA LYS A 78 -9.29 -19.98 20.96
C LYS A 78 -9.56 -19.79 22.45
N ASP A 79 -8.57 -20.07 23.28
CA ASP A 79 -8.70 -19.99 24.72
C ASP A 79 -7.46 -19.37 25.40
N MET A 80 -7.56 -19.14 26.70
CA MET A 80 -6.50 -18.52 27.50
C MET A 80 -5.21 -19.34 27.54
N SER A 81 -5.27 -20.66 27.33
CA SER A 81 -4.08 -21.52 27.33
C SER A 81 -3.21 -21.30 26.09
N ASP A 82 -3.83 -20.89 24.98
CA ASP A 82 -3.17 -20.56 23.72
C ASP A 82 -2.37 -19.24 23.78
N LEU A 83 -2.65 -18.35 24.73
CA LEU A 83 -1.96 -17.06 24.85
C LEU A 83 -0.44 -17.23 25.06
N SER A 84 -0.05 -18.30 25.74
CA SER A 84 1.36 -18.64 25.96
C SER A 84 2.08 -19.07 24.68
N LYS A 85 1.34 -19.48 23.64
CA LYS A 85 1.88 -19.99 22.38
C LYS A 85 2.28 -18.88 21.42
N ILE A 86 1.81 -17.65 21.63
CA ILE A 86 2.15 -16.51 20.76
C ILE A 86 3.60 -16.10 20.98
N LYS A 87 4.34 -16.12 19.88
CA LYS A 87 5.72 -15.62 19.84
C LYS A 87 5.76 -14.22 19.27
N LYS A 88 6.79 -13.46 19.67
CA LYS A 88 7.07 -12.15 19.10
C LYS A 88 7.25 -12.28 17.59
N GLY A 89 6.53 -11.48 16.80
CA GLY A 89 6.62 -11.57 15.34
C GLY A 89 5.48 -12.33 14.66
N GLU A 90 4.54 -12.91 15.41
CA GLU A 90 3.42 -13.68 14.87
C GLU A 90 2.15 -12.82 14.67
N VAL A 91 1.23 -13.29 13.84
CA VAL A 91 -0.09 -12.69 13.65
C VAL A 91 -1.08 -13.38 14.58
N LEU A 92 -1.68 -12.63 15.51
CA LEU A 92 -2.76 -13.11 16.37
C LEU A 92 -4.04 -13.22 15.55
N VAL A 93 -4.64 -14.40 15.51
CA VAL A 93 -5.96 -14.64 14.92
C VAL A 93 -6.89 -15.21 15.99
N THR A 94 -8.05 -14.59 16.20
CA THR A 94 -9.02 -15.06 17.23
C THR A 94 -10.44 -14.66 16.86
N GLU A 95 -11.46 -15.24 17.49
CA GLU A 95 -12.86 -14.84 17.23
C GLU A 95 -13.12 -13.42 17.73
N MET A 96 -12.77 -13.15 18.99
CA MET A 96 -12.91 -11.84 19.64
C MET A 96 -11.76 -11.64 20.64
N THR A 97 -11.28 -10.40 20.78
CA THR A 97 -10.29 -10.08 21.82
C THR A 97 -10.94 -9.73 23.15
N ASN A 98 -10.23 -10.00 24.24
CA ASN A 98 -10.58 -9.57 25.58
C ASN A 98 -9.38 -8.88 26.28
N PRO A 99 -9.58 -8.19 27.42
CA PRO A 99 -8.51 -7.45 28.10
C PRO A 99 -7.30 -8.29 28.51
N ASP A 100 -7.47 -9.58 28.79
CA ASP A 100 -6.36 -10.45 29.20
C ASP A 100 -5.39 -10.75 28.04
N MET A 101 -5.83 -10.53 26.80
CA MET A 101 -5.01 -10.74 25.60
C MET A 101 -4.04 -9.59 25.32
N VAL A 102 -4.08 -8.49 26.06
CA VAL A 102 -3.27 -7.27 25.81
C VAL A 102 -1.77 -7.59 25.69
N VAL A 103 -1.22 -8.43 26.57
CA VAL A 103 0.20 -8.81 26.53
C VAL A 103 0.54 -9.60 25.26
N SER A 104 -0.40 -10.42 24.80
CA SER A 104 -0.30 -11.22 23.58
C SER A 104 -0.44 -10.36 22.32
N MET A 105 -1.34 -9.38 22.34
CA MET A 105 -1.49 -8.37 21.30
C MET A 105 -0.18 -7.60 21.11
N GLN A 106 0.46 -7.13 22.19
CA GLN A 106 1.75 -6.40 22.13
C GLN A 106 2.91 -7.19 21.51
N LYS A 107 2.89 -8.53 21.59
CA LYS A 107 3.91 -9.38 20.97
C LYS A 107 3.68 -9.59 19.47
N SER A 108 2.44 -9.38 19.03
CA SER A 108 2.00 -9.68 17.67
C SER A 108 2.39 -8.57 16.71
N VAL A 109 2.67 -8.93 15.46
CA VAL A 109 2.96 -7.96 14.39
C VAL A 109 1.71 -7.50 13.64
N ALA A 110 0.61 -8.24 13.79
CA ALA A 110 -0.72 -7.85 13.35
C ALA A 110 -1.78 -8.66 14.11
N ILE A 111 -3.01 -8.16 14.07
CA ILE A 111 -4.17 -8.76 14.74
C ILE A 111 -5.30 -8.94 13.73
N VAL A 112 -5.90 -10.12 13.72
CA VAL A 112 -7.06 -10.47 12.89
C VAL A 112 -8.16 -11.02 13.79
N THR A 113 -9.39 -10.54 13.61
CA THR A 113 -10.55 -11.05 14.37
C THR A 113 -11.74 -11.35 13.48
N ASP A 114 -12.48 -12.41 13.81
CA ASP A 114 -13.71 -12.76 13.11
C ASP A 114 -14.83 -11.77 13.44
N GLU A 115 -14.93 -11.37 14.70
CA GLU A 115 -15.95 -10.45 15.19
C GLU A 115 -15.37 -9.09 15.58
N GLY A 116 -16.26 -8.11 15.73
CA GLY A 116 -15.92 -6.76 16.18
C GLY A 116 -15.97 -5.72 15.06
N GLY A 117 -16.39 -4.51 15.44
CA GLY A 117 -16.43 -3.34 14.56
C GLY A 117 -15.32 -2.33 14.87
N MET A 118 -15.36 -1.17 14.23
CA MET A 118 -14.36 -0.10 14.36
C MET A 118 -14.17 0.48 15.77
N THR A 119 -15.11 0.20 16.67
CA THR A 119 -15.13 0.62 18.08
C THR A 119 -14.96 -0.57 19.04
N SER A 120 -14.63 -1.76 18.52
CA SER A 120 -14.39 -2.95 19.34
C SER A 120 -13.11 -2.81 20.18
N HIS A 121 -13.01 -3.63 21.23
CA HIS A 121 -11.80 -3.76 22.04
C HIS A 121 -10.55 -3.96 21.18
N ALA A 122 -10.61 -4.89 20.21
CA ALA A 122 -9.54 -5.16 19.27
C ALA A 122 -9.10 -3.89 18.52
N SER A 123 -10.06 -3.08 18.06
CA SER A 123 -9.79 -1.87 17.29
C SER A 123 -9.15 -0.76 18.11
N ILE A 124 -9.66 -0.51 19.31
CA ILE A 124 -9.17 0.55 20.19
C ILE A 124 -7.74 0.26 20.62
N VAL A 125 -7.52 -0.93 21.18
CA VAL A 125 -6.22 -1.32 21.74
C VAL A 125 -5.16 -1.45 20.64
N SER A 126 -5.51 -1.98 19.46
CA SER A 126 -4.56 -2.08 18.35
C SER A 126 -4.11 -0.72 17.83
N ARG A 127 -5.00 0.29 17.81
CA ARG A 127 -4.65 1.67 17.43
C ARG A 127 -3.71 2.31 18.45
N GLU A 128 -4.00 2.15 19.74
CA GLU A 128 -3.18 2.70 20.82
C GLU A 128 -1.76 2.11 20.80
N MET A 129 -1.63 0.83 20.46
CA MET A 129 -0.35 0.13 20.38
C MET A 129 0.35 0.28 19.01
N GLY A 130 -0.30 0.90 18.02
CA GLY A 130 0.23 1.04 16.66
C GLY A 130 0.40 -0.30 15.92
N ILE A 131 -0.39 -1.32 16.30
CA ILE A 131 -0.32 -2.66 15.71
C ILE A 131 -1.35 -2.73 14.58
N PRO A 132 -0.97 -3.13 13.36
CA PRO A 132 -1.90 -3.32 12.26
C PRO A 132 -3.02 -4.30 12.62
N ALA A 133 -4.28 -3.94 12.36
CA ALA A 133 -5.41 -4.79 12.72
C ALA A 133 -6.53 -4.79 11.67
N VAL A 134 -7.09 -5.98 11.44
CA VAL A 134 -8.30 -6.20 10.64
C VAL A 134 -9.33 -6.93 11.50
N VAL A 135 -10.53 -6.36 11.60
CA VAL A 135 -11.60 -6.89 12.47
C VAL A 135 -12.86 -7.20 11.68
N GLY A 136 -13.74 -8.02 12.23
CA GLY A 136 -15.01 -8.34 11.57
C GLY A 136 -14.83 -9.12 10.27
N VAL A 137 -13.86 -10.04 10.22
CA VAL A 137 -13.60 -10.87 9.02
C VAL A 137 -14.62 -11.99 8.85
N GLY A 138 -15.27 -12.42 9.94
CA GLY A 138 -16.29 -13.46 9.96
C GLY A 138 -15.76 -14.90 9.94
N GLU A 139 -14.75 -15.20 9.11
CA GLU A 139 -14.31 -16.58 8.87
C GLU A 139 -12.79 -16.81 8.99
N ALA A 140 -12.03 -15.85 9.51
CA ALA A 140 -10.57 -15.95 9.63
C ALA A 140 -10.08 -17.12 10.48
N THR A 141 -10.71 -17.43 11.62
CA THR A 141 -10.29 -18.59 12.43
C THR A 141 -10.55 -19.94 11.76
N SER A 142 -11.45 -19.98 10.76
CA SER A 142 -11.80 -21.19 10.03
C SER A 142 -10.99 -21.38 8.74
N VAL A 143 -10.67 -20.27 8.06
CA VAL A 143 -9.95 -20.26 6.78
C VAL A 143 -8.43 -20.26 6.98
N LEU A 144 -7.93 -19.49 7.95
CA LEU A 144 -6.49 -19.45 8.25
C LEU A 144 -6.08 -20.70 9.05
N LYS A 145 -4.79 -21.06 8.93
CA LYS A 145 -4.22 -22.21 9.64
C LYS A 145 -3.01 -21.78 10.46
N ASP A 146 -2.87 -22.37 11.64
CA ASP A 146 -1.65 -22.22 12.44
C ASP A 146 -0.40 -22.53 11.63
N GLY A 147 0.62 -21.67 11.70
CA GLY A 147 1.86 -21.84 10.95
C GLY A 147 1.83 -21.24 9.54
N MET A 148 0.67 -20.79 9.04
CA MET A 148 0.55 -20.13 7.75
C MET A 148 1.21 -18.75 7.79
N LYS A 149 2.06 -18.42 6.82
CA LYS A 149 2.62 -17.06 6.71
C LYS A 149 1.65 -16.17 5.93
N ILE A 150 1.30 -15.01 6.48
CA ILE A 150 0.36 -14.07 5.86
C ILE A 150 0.87 -12.63 5.97
N THR A 151 0.25 -11.74 5.20
CA THR A 151 0.41 -10.29 5.33
C THR A 151 -0.92 -9.64 5.62
N VAL A 152 -0.96 -8.79 6.65
CA VAL A 152 -2.16 -8.07 7.09
C VAL A 152 -1.99 -6.59 6.77
N ASP A 153 -2.92 -6.05 5.98
CA ASP A 153 -3.06 -4.63 5.69
C ASP A 153 -4.19 -4.05 6.53
N GLY A 154 -3.81 -3.50 7.68
CA GLY A 154 -4.77 -2.91 8.62
C GLY A 154 -5.31 -1.56 8.15
N SER A 155 -4.75 -0.96 7.09
CA SER A 155 -5.26 0.27 6.48
C SER A 155 -6.42 -0.01 5.53
N ASN A 156 -6.32 -1.04 4.70
CA ASN A 156 -7.35 -1.39 3.72
C ASN A 156 -8.26 -2.55 4.15
N GLY A 157 -7.99 -3.17 5.31
CA GLY A 157 -8.78 -4.29 5.81
C GLY A 157 -8.55 -5.61 5.07
N LYS A 158 -7.37 -5.81 4.48
CA LYS A 158 -7.09 -6.95 3.58
C LYS A 158 -6.05 -7.89 4.18
N ILE A 159 -6.24 -9.19 3.96
CA ILE A 159 -5.31 -10.24 4.39
C ILE A 159 -4.85 -11.01 3.16
N TYR A 160 -3.53 -11.09 2.97
CA TYR A 160 -2.89 -11.68 1.81
C TYR A 160 -2.16 -12.97 2.17
N GLU A 161 -2.07 -13.87 1.20
CA GLU A 161 -1.29 -15.09 1.29
C GLU A 161 0.21 -14.81 1.24
N GLY A 162 0.96 -15.39 2.17
CA GLY A 162 2.41 -15.26 2.21
C GLY A 162 2.89 -13.85 2.57
N GLN A 163 4.13 -13.56 2.20
CA GLN A 163 4.73 -12.24 2.33
C GLN A 163 4.59 -11.51 0.99
N VAL A 164 3.75 -10.47 0.96
CA VAL A 164 3.57 -9.63 -0.23
C VAL A 164 4.55 -8.46 -0.22
N ALA A 165 5.05 -8.09 -1.39
CA ALA A 165 5.95 -6.95 -1.54
C ALA A 165 5.15 -5.64 -1.47
N GLU A 166 5.65 -4.67 -0.69
CA GLU A 166 5.11 -3.31 -0.71
C GLU A 166 5.23 -2.75 -2.13
N THR A 167 4.11 -2.59 -2.82
CA THR A 167 4.11 -1.95 -4.12
C THR A 167 3.54 -0.55 -3.96
N SER A 168 4.40 0.40 -3.61
CA SER A 168 4.00 1.81 -3.62
C SER A 168 3.86 2.27 -5.07
N PHE A 169 2.64 2.17 -5.59
CA PHE A 169 2.31 2.71 -6.90
C PHE A 169 1.83 4.15 -6.70
N ALA A 170 2.64 5.12 -7.12
CA ALA A 170 2.18 6.49 -7.26
C ALA A 170 0.98 6.51 -8.23
N GLU A 171 -0.13 7.11 -7.80
CA GLU A 171 -1.31 7.32 -8.63
C GLU A 171 -0.91 7.99 -9.96
N ILE A 172 -1.17 7.30 -11.08
CA ILE A 172 -0.89 7.83 -12.41
C ILE A 172 -2.09 8.68 -12.83
N LYS A 173 -1.85 9.99 -13.00
CA LYS A 173 -2.89 10.91 -13.44
C LYS A 173 -2.91 10.96 -14.97
N PRO A 174 -4.10 11.12 -15.57
CA PRO A 174 -4.21 11.44 -16.98
C PRO A 174 -3.38 12.67 -17.31
N VAL A 175 -2.64 12.62 -18.41
CA VAL A 175 -1.81 13.76 -18.81
C VAL A 175 -2.71 14.86 -19.39
N VAL A 176 -2.35 16.11 -19.11
CA VAL A 176 -3.02 17.29 -19.69
C VAL A 176 -2.72 17.37 -21.19
N GLU A 177 -3.58 18.04 -21.94
CA GLU A 177 -3.36 18.22 -23.37
C GLU A 177 -2.13 19.10 -23.63
N THR A 178 -1.20 18.60 -24.46
CA THR A 178 0.04 19.29 -24.80
C THR A 178 0.21 19.43 -26.31
N LYS A 179 0.88 20.50 -26.76
CA LYS A 179 1.23 20.68 -28.18
C LYS A 179 2.14 19.56 -28.72
N LEU A 180 2.91 18.93 -27.84
CA LEU A 180 3.79 17.82 -28.18
C LEU A 180 3.06 16.49 -27.98
N LYS A 181 3.29 15.53 -28.87
CA LYS A 181 2.85 14.15 -28.67
C LYS A 181 3.72 13.50 -27.60
N LEU A 182 3.10 13.19 -26.47
CA LEU A 182 3.76 12.46 -25.41
C LEU A 182 3.77 10.96 -25.72
N LYS A 183 4.86 10.30 -25.36
CA LYS A 183 5.00 8.86 -25.41
C LYS A 183 5.61 8.39 -24.09
N VAL A 184 5.26 7.18 -23.67
CA VAL A 184 5.80 6.59 -22.45
C VAL A 184 7.03 5.73 -22.73
N ILE A 185 7.82 5.48 -21.68
CA ILE A 185 8.81 4.42 -21.65
C ILE A 185 8.16 3.25 -20.91
N SER A 186 8.14 2.07 -21.52
CA SER A 186 7.56 0.87 -20.92
C SER A 186 8.44 -0.34 -21.25
N ASP A 187 9.29 -0.72 -20.29
CA ASP A 187 10.29 -1.78 -20.47
C ASP A 187 9.93 -3.07 -19.74
N LEU A 188 8.96 -3.02 -18.81
CA LEU A 188 8.55 -4.15 -17.97
C LEU A 188 7.09 -4.52 -18.26
N PRO A 189 6.79 -5.77 -18.64
CA PRO A 189 5.42 -6.23 -18.90
C PRO A 189 4.43 -5.96 -17.77
N GLU A 190 4.85 -6.13 -16.53
CA GLU A 190 4.00 -6.01 -15.34
C GLU A 190 3.58 -4.56 -15.06
N ALA A 191 4.36 -3.59 -15.56
CA ALA A 191 4.08 -2.16 -15.37
C ALA A 191 3.19 -1.57 -16.47
N ALA A 192 3.03 -2.25 -17.61
CA ALA A 192 2.42 -1.71 -18.82
C ALA A 192 0.95 -1.27 -18.62
N GLU A 193 0.16 -2.10 -17.96
CA GLU A 193 -1.25 -1.81 -17.65
C GLU A 193 -1.41 -0.52 -16.86
N ARG A 194 -0.60 -0.38 -15.80
CA ARG A 194 -0.61 0.80 -14.96
C ARG A 194 -0.16 2.03 -15.74
N ILE A 195 0.90 1.93 -16.54
CA ILE A 195 1.36 3.05 -17.38
C ILE A 195 0.26 3.52 -18.34
N ALA A 196 -0.56 2.60 -18.85
CA ALA A 196 -1.70 2.94 -19.73
C ALA A 196 -2.77 3.80 -19.03
N GLU A 197 -2.86 3.80 -17.70
CA GLU A 197 -3.76 4.70 -16.94
C GLU A 197 -3.44 6.20 -17.17
N SER A 198 -2.22 6.51 -17.64
CA SER A 198 -1.83 7.88 -18.04
C SER A 198 -2.62 8.43 -19.24
N LYS A 199 -3.35 7.58 -19.97
CA LYS A 199 -4.02 7.87 -21.24
C LYS A 199 -3.07 8.32 -22.35
N ILE A 200 -1.79 7.94 -22.27
CA ILE A 200 -0.85 8.09 -23.38
C ILE A 200 -0.96 6.86 -24.28
N ASP A 201 -1.23 7.08 -25.57
CA ASP A 201 -1.56 6.01 -26.52
C ASP A 201 -0.35 5.28 -27.12
N ALA A 202 0.89 5.68 -26.83
CA ALA A 202 2.08 5.15 -27.48
C ALA A 202 3.30 5.02 -26.56
N VAL A 203 4.07 3.95 -26.77
CA VAL A 203 5.38 3.71 -26.13
C VAL A 203 6.49 4.22 -27.04
N GLY A 204 7.20 5.26 -26.61
CA GLY A 204 8.29 5.87 -27.38
C GLY A 204 9.60 5.11 -27.28
N LEU A 205 9.74 4.29 -26.24
CA LEU A 205 10.88 3.41 -26.04
C LEU A 205 10.46 2.18 -25.23
N LEU A 206 10.70 1.01 -25.80
CA LEU A 206 10.70 -0.28 -25.14
C LEU A 206 12.09 -0.89 -25.32
N ARG A 207 12.82 -1.08 -24.23
CA ARG A 207 14.13 -1.73 -24.20
C ARG A 207 13.96 -3.22 -23.96
N LEU A 208 14.50 -4.05 -24.85
CA LEU A 208 14.42 -5.51 -24.69
C LEU A 208 15.08 -6.01 -23.41
N GLU A 209 16.07 -5.27 -22.87
CA GLU A 209 16.74 -5.61 -21.60
C GLU A 209 15.75 -5.81 -20.44
N GLY A 210 14.70 -4.98 -20.36
CA GLY A 210 13.71 -5.09 -19.29
C GLY A 210 12.92 -6.39 -19.38
N ILE A 211 12.51 -6.77 -20.59
CA ILE A 211 11.85 -8.04 -20.87
C ILE A 211 12.80 -9.21 -20.60
N ILE A 212 14.05 -9.15 -21.06
CA ILE A 212 15.05 -10.20 -20.82
C ILE A 212 15.29 -10.41 -19.33
N ALA A 213 15.40 -9.32 -18.56
CA ALA A 213 15.58 -9.37 -17.12
C ALA A 213 14.39 -10.03 -16.39
N SER A 214 13.16 -9.84 -16.89
CA SER A 214 11.95 -10.43 -16.30
C SER A 214 11.94 -11.97 -16.31
N PHE A 215 12.66 -12.59 -17.26
CA PHE A 215 12.78 -14.06 -17.33
C PHE A 215 13.93 -14.63 -16.50
N GLY A 216 14.77 -13.78 -15.89
CA GLY A 216 15.83 -14.18 -14.96
C GLY A 216 16.99 -14.99 -15.56
N LYS A 217 17.08 -15.12 -16.89
CA LYS A 217 18.15 -15.86 -17.57
C LYS A 217 18.72 -15.06 -18.73
N HIS A 218 20.05 -15.04 -18.83
CA HIS A 218 20.78 -14.37 -19.91
C HIS A 218 20.53 -15.07 -21.27
N PRO A 219 20.47 -14.36 -22.42
CA PRO A 219 20.26 -14.97 -23.74
C PRO A 219 21.26 -16.09 -24.07
N LEU A 220 22.54 -15.93 -23.69
CA LEU A 220 23.59 -16.96 -23.86
C LEU A 220 23.27 -18.29 -23.16
N TYR A 221 22.46 -18.29 -22.10
CA TYR A 221 22.00 -19.53 -21.47
C TYR A 221 21.14 -20.33 -22.45
N TYR A 222 20.17 -19.70 -23.09
CA TYR A 222 19.27 -20.36 -24.03
C TYR A 222 20.01 -20.83 -25.28
N GLU A 223 21.00 -20.06 -25.74
CA GLU A 223 21.89 -20.47 -26.84
C GLU A 223 22.66 -21.76 -26.49
N LYS A 224 23.33 -21.79 -25.32
CA LYS A 224 24.10 -22.97 -24.87
C LYS A 224 23.25 -24.24 -24.69
N GLN A 225 21.97 -24.08 -24.35
CA GLN A 225 21.02 -25.18 -24.19
C GLN A 225 20.32 -25.55 -25.51
N GLY A 226 20.57 -24.84 -26.62
CA GLY A 226 19.86 -25.05 -27.88
C GLY A 226 18.38 -24.64 -27.84
N GLU A 227 17.96 -23.85 -26.84
CA GLU A 227 16.57 -23.45 -26.59
C GLU A 227 16.21 -22.08 -27.21
N LEU A 228 16.84 -21.67 -28.32
CA LEU A 228 16.60 -20.33 -28.91
C LEU A 228 15.13 -20.07 -29.30
N LYS A 229 14.39 -21.09 -29.73
CA LYS A 229 12.95 -20.96 -30.04
C LYS A 229 12.15 -20.52 -28.81
N LYS A 230 12.48 -21.08 -27.65
CA LYS A 230 11.84 -20.73 -26.37
C LYS A 230 12.16 -19.30 -25.97
N TYR A 231 13.40 -18.86 -26.17
CA TYR A 231 13.81 -17.47 -25.96
C TYR A 231 13.01 -16.51 -26.85
N THR A 232 12.82 -16.82 -28.14
CA THR A 232 12.00 -16.02 -29.05
C THR A 232 10.54 -15.92 -28.60
N GLU A 233 9.93 -17.03 -28.15
CA GLU A 233 8.55 -17.01 -27.63
C GLU A 233 8.43 -16.18 -26.35
N LEU A 234 9.40 -16.26 -25.44
CA LEU A 234 9.44 -15.42 -24.24
C LEU A 234 9.49 -13.92 -24.59
N LEU A 235 10.39 -13.52 -25.51
CA LEU A 235 10.45 -12.13 -25.98
C LEU A 235 9.13 -11.67 -26.59
N LYS A 236 8.52 -12.50 -27.44
CA LYS A 236 7.23 -12.22 -28.08
C LYS A 236 6.12 -12.03 -27.04
N GLU A 237 6.06 -12.90 -26.04
CA GLU A 237 5.09 -12.80 -24.95
C GLU A 237 5.28 -11.50 -24.14
N GLY A 238 6.53 -11.16 -23.80
CA GLY A 238 6.86 -9.93 -23.09
C GLY A 238 6.48 -8.67 -23.87
N ILE A 239 6.78 -8.63 -25.17
CA ILE A 239 6.42 -7.52 -26.06
C ILE A 239 4.89 -7.42 -26.16
N TYR A 240 4.20 -8.55 -26.35
CA TYR A 240 2.73 -8.58 -26.46
C TYR A 240 2.03 -8.06 -25.20
N LYS A 241 2.53 -8.45 -24.02
CA LYS A 241 2.00 -7.98 -22.73
C LYS A 241 2.06 -6.46 -22.60
N ILE A 242 3.05 -5.81 -23.23
CA ILE A 242 3.17 -4.35 -23.28
C ILE A 242 2.28 -3.78 -24.40
N SER A 243 2.45 -4.27 -25.63
CA SER A 243 1.82 -3.68 -26.81
C SER A 243 0.30 -3.75 -26.82
N LYS A 244 -0.32 -4.69 -26.12
CA LYS A 244 -1.79 -4.78 -26.03
C LYS A 244 -2.46 -3.54 -25.41
N TYR A 245 -1.71 -2.70 -24.67
CA TYR A 245 -2.23 -1.49 -24.03
C TYR A 245 -1.97 -0.21 -24.85
N PHE A 246 -1.22 -0.27 -25.95
CA PHE A 246 -0.78 0.92 -26.70
C PHE A 246 -0.97 0.75 -28.21
N ASN A 247 -1.30 1.83 -28.91
CA ASN A 247 -1.51 1.82 -30.36
C ASN A 247 -0.20 1.75 -31.17
N GLY A 248 0.93 2.12 -30.56
CA GLY A 248 2.24 2.05 -31.21
C GLY A 248 3.37 1.88 -30.20
N VAL A 249 4.34 1.02 -30.54
CA VAL A 249 5.48 0.68 -29.68
C VAL A 249 6.77 0.76 -30.48
N TRP A 250 7.71 1.58 -30.01
CA TRP A 250 9.05 1.69 -30.59
C TRP A 250 10.02 0.85 -29.77
N ILE A 251 10.48 -0.23 -30.37
CA ILE A 251 11.35 -1.22 -29.71
C ILE A 251 12.81 -0.92 -30.04
N ARG A 252 13.64 -0.82 -29.01
CA ARG A 252 15.09 -0.82 -29.13
C ARG A 252 15.58 -2.27 -28.98
N SER A 253 16.26 -2.78 -30.01
CA SER A 253 16.90 -4.09 -29.96
C SER A 253 17.90 -4.18 -28.81
N SER A 254 18.21 -5.39 -28.37
CA SER A 254 19.09 -5.55 -27.23
C SER A 254 20.53 -5.09 -27.54
N ASP A 255 21.14 -4.40 -26.58
CA ASP A 255 22.54 -3.97 -26.60
C ASP A 255 23.42 -4.74 -25.59
N LEU A 256 22.88 -5.84 -25.02
CA LEU A 256 23.60 -6.75 -24.13
C LEU A 256 24.82 -7.34 -24.85
N ARG A 257 25.97 -7.28 -24.17
CA ARG A 257 27.26 -7.82 -24.60
C ARG A 257 27.63 -9.05 -23.80
#